data_AF-A0A2M8GL84-F1
#
_entry.id   AF-A0A2M8GL84-F1
#
_cell.length_a   1.000
_cell.length_b   1.000
_cell.length_c   1.000
_cell.angle_alpha   90.00
_cell.angle_beta   90.00
_cell.angle_gamma   90.00
#
_symmetry.space_group_name_H-M   'P 1'
#
loop_
_entity.id
_entity.type
_entity.pdbx_description
1 polymer ?
#
loop_
_entity_poly.entity_id
_entity_poly.type
_entity_poly.pdbx_seq_one_letter_code
_entity_poly.pdbx_strand_id
1 'polypeptide(L)'
;VLWFYPWFEFKNFCFVSFKQSLQVLRSSINYALLIFTSFFYARGDHLVINYSLGAKALGLYGAAYRYLEALSLIPTALSHNLFPISAKKQGVSRDSLVHIVGLMVVSGLIISIFLFFLSNFLVIKLIGPAYGEVIQPLKIFSVVLFLFFVNAPLSTVVQSSNYLKSFLPYGIINTVLNIILNLVLVTRYGIVSAAWVMLITEVTGLLINYYFIKKIYCISIGVTPLS
;
A
#
# COMPACT_ATOMS: atom_id res chain seq x y z
N VAL A 1 -15.86 -5.75 35.60
CA VAL A 1 -15.44 -6.89 34.75
C VAL A 1 -13.95 -6.87 34.37
N LEU A 2 -13.20 -5.77 34.60
CA LEU A 2 -11.75 -5.68 34.32
C LEU A 2 -10.80 -6.36 35.33
N TRP A 3 -11.31 -7.16 36.27
CA TRP A 3 -10.53 -7.71 37.40
C TRP A 3 -10.08 -9.17 37.24
N PHE A 4 -10.42 -9.84 36.14
CA PHE A 4 -10.08 -11.24 35.88
C PHE A 4 -8.95 -11.40 34.83
N TYR A 5 -7.96 -10.51 34.83
CA TYR A 5 -6.73 -10.73 34.07
C TYR A 5 -5.66 -11.28 35.02
N PRO A 6 -5.12 -12.49 34.83
CA PRO A 6 -4.13 -13.06 35.73
C PRO A 6 -2.75 -12.46 35.41
N TRP A 7 -2.41 -11.35 36.07
CA TRP A 7 -1.11 -10.66 35.95
C TRP A 7 0.09 -11.53 36.42
N PHE A 8 -0.15 -12.69 37.03
CA PHE A 8 0.85 -13.54 37.68
C PHE A 8 1.44 -14.67 36.82
N GLU A 9 1.04 -14.81 35.55
CA GLU A 9 1.60 -15.84 34.65
C GLU A 9 2.80 -15.38 33.79
N PHE A 10 3.38 -14.20 34.05
CA PHE A 10 4.67 -13.83 33.47
C PHE A 10 5.84 -14.47 34.25
N LYS A 11 5.90 -15.81 34.28
CA LYS A 11 7.01 -16.55 34.91
C LYS A 11 8.30 -16.60 34.08
N ASN A 12 8.27 -16.15 32.82
CA ASN A 12 9.43 -16.18 31.93
C ASN A 12 9.74 -14.79 31.37
N PHE A 13 10.35 -13.93 32.18
CA PHE A 13 11.13 -12.81 31.62
C PHE A 13 12.36 -13.40 30.93
N CYS A 14 12.24 -13.69 29.63
CA CYS A 14 13.40 -13.99 28.80
C CYS A 14 14.28 -12.73 28.75
N PHE A 15 15.41 -12.76 29.47
CA PHE A 15 16.50 -11.81 29.26
C PHE A 15 17.01 -11.99 27.82
N VAL A 16 16.45 -11.22 26.88
CA VAL A 16 16.93 -11.19 25.50
C VAL A 16 18.33 -10.58 25.52
N SER A 17 19.32 -11.37 25.09
CA SER A 17 20.71 -10.92 25.03
C SER A 17 20.83 -9.73 24.07
N PHE A 18 21.59 -8.69 24.44
CA PHE A 18 21.88 -7.54 23.59
C PHE A 18 22.35 -7.94 22.18
N LYS A 19 23.11 -9.04 22.07
CA LYS A 19 23.59 -9.60 20.80
C LYS A 19 22.45 -10.14 19.92
N GLN A 20 21.44 -10.77 20.51
CA GLN A 20 20.26 -11.26 19.80
C GLN A 20 19.40 -10.09 19.31
N SER A 21 19.19 -9.08 20.15
CA SER A 21 18.49 -7.85 19.75
C SER A 21 19.17 -7.16 18.57
N LEU A 22 20.51 -7.07 18.60
CA LEU A 22 21.29 -6.47 17.52
C LEU A 22 21.22 -7.28 16.21
N GLN A 23 21.19 -8.61 16.30
CA GLN A 23 21.03 -9.50 15.16
C GLN A 23 19.64 -9.37 14.51
N VAL A 24 18.58 -9.28 15.33
CA VAL A 24 17.21 -9.04 14.84
C VAL A 24 17.10 -7.68 14.16
N LEU A 25 17.65 -6.62 14.78
CA LEU A 25 17.72 -5.28 14.18
C LEU A 25 18.41 -5.30 12.82
N ARG A 26 19.57 -5.96 12.73
CA ARG A 26 20.31 -6.07 11.46
C ARG A 26 19.55 -6.87 10.40
N SER A 27 18.80 -7.89 10.81
CA SER A 27 17.95 -8.67 9.89
C SER A 27 16.72 -7.89 9.41
N SER A 28 16.26 -6.91 10.19
CA SER A 28 15.06 -6.11 9.93
C SER A 28 15.32 -4.86 9.10
N ILE A 29 16.57 -4.57 8.74
CA ILE A 29 16.95 -3.35 8.00
C ILE A 29 16.19 -3.18 6.68
N ASN A 30 15.91 -4.29 5.97
CA ASN A 30 15.17 -4.24 4.70
C ASN A 30 13.71 -3.85 4.91
N TYR A 31 13.11 -4.28 6.02
CA TYR A 31 11.76 -3.86 6.40
C TYR A 31 11.75 -2.39 6.83
N ALA A 32 12.77 -1.93 7.56
CA ALA A 32 12.89 -0.51 7.91
C ALA A 32 13.00 0.37 6.64
N LEU A 33 13.84 -0.03 5.68
CA LEU A 33 13.97 0.66 4.39
C LEU A 33 12.68 0.62 3.58
N LEU A 34 11.95 -0.50 3.61
CA LEU A 34 10.66 -0.63 2.94
C LEU A 34 9.61 0.32 3.53
N ILE A 35 9.50 0.39 4.86
CA ILE A 35 8.58 1.30 5.55
C ILE A 35 8.94 2.75 5.24
N PHE A 36 10.24 3.08 5.28
CA PHE A 36 10.73 4.41 4.92
C PHE A 36 10.40 4.77 3.47
N THR A 37 10.62 3.85 2.54
CA THR A 37 10.28 4.02 1.11
C THR A 37 8.77 4.22 0.92
N SER A 38 7.95 3.48 1.66
CA SER A 38 6.49 3.57 1.62
C SER A 38 5.99 4.90 2.19
N PHE A 39 6.63 5.44 3.22
CA PHE A 39 6.32 6.76 3.75
C PHE A 39 6.52 7.85 2.68
N PHE A 40 7.66 7.83 1.99
CA PHE A 40 7.92 8.79 0.91
C PHE A 40 6.99 8.58 -0.29
N TYR A 41 6.60 7.34 -0.59
CA TYR A 41 5.60 7.08 -1.62
C TYR A 41 4.24 7.70 -1.26
N ALA A 42 3.79 7.53 -0.01
CA ALA A 42 2.47 7.97 0.43
C ALA A 42 2.37 9.46 0.78
N ARG A 43 3.50 10.13 1.08
CA ARG A 43 3.53 11.53 1.53
C ARG A 43 4.39 12.45 0.66
N GLY A 44 5.13 11.90 -0.31
CA GLY A 44 6.00 12.67 -1.19
C GLY A 44 5.22 13.67 -2.03
N ASP A 45 4.10 13.25 -2.59
CA ASP A 45 3.15 14.10 -3.32
C ASP A 45 2.65 15.30 -2.48
N HIS A 46 2.28 15.07 -1.22
CA HIS A 46 1.84 16.12 -0.29
C HIS A 46 2.93 17.16 -0.05
N LEU A 47 4.19 16.73 0.11
CA LEU A 47 5.33 17.63 0.25
C LEU A 47 5.54 18.46 -1.01
N VAL A 48 5.49 17.83 -2.18
CA VAL A 48 5.64 18.51 -3.49
C VAL A 48 4.53 19.53 -3.71
N ILE A 49 3.28 19.16 -3.46
CA ILE A 49 2.13 20.06 -3.61
C ILE A 49 2.24 21.25 -2.66
N ASN A 50 2.56 21.01 -1.38
CA ASN A 50 2.69 22.08 -0.40
C ASN A 50 3.78 23.08 -0.79
N TYR A 51 4.94 22.58 -1.21
CA TYR A 51 6.06 23.41 -1.63
C TYR A 51 5.76 24.19 -2.92
N SER A 52 5.08 23.55 -3.89
CA SER A 52 4.91 24.11 -5.23
C SER A 52 3.67 24.98 -5.40
N LEU A 53 2.56 24.61 -4.73
CA LEU A 53 1.24 25.22 -4.92
C LEU A 53 0.66 25.82 -3.62
N GLY A 54 1.32 25.61 -2.48
CA GLY A 54 0.94 26.15 -1.18
C GLY A 54 -0.15 25.36 -0.44
N ALA A 55 -0.42 25.81 0.79
CA ALA A 55 -1.28 25.10 1.75
C ALA A 55 -2.73 24.95 1.28
N LYS A 56 -3.27 25.90 0.50
CA LYS A 56 -4.65 25.81 -0.03
C LYS A 56 -4.80 24.62 -0.98
N ALA A 57 -3.87 24.48 -1.93
CA ALA A 57 -3.86 23.37 -2.87
C ALA A 57 -3.64 22.03 -2.16
N LEU A 58 -2.73 21.99 -1.17
CA LEU A 58 -2.55 20.82 -0.32
C LEU A 58 -3.83 20.44 0.43
N GLY A 59 -4.59 21.41 0.93
CA GLY A 59 -5.86 21.18 1.60
C GLY A 59 -6.92 20.54 0.69
N LEU A 60 -7.03 21.02 -0.56
CA LEU A 60 -7.94 20.46 -1.56
C LEU A 60 -7.54 19.03 -1.96
N TYR A 61 -6.25 18.81 -2.25
CA TYR A 61 -5.73 17.48 -2.55
C TYR A 61 -5.93 16.51 -1.37
N GLY A 62 -5.56 16.95 -0.17
CA GLY A 62 -5.73 16.19 1.07
C GLY A 62 -7.18 15.83 1.36
N ALA A 63 -8.14 16.70 0.99
CA ALA A 63 -9.56 16.38 1.10
C ALA A 63 -9.96 15.20 0.21
N ALA A 64 -9.47 15.13 -1.04
CA ALA A 64 -9.67 13.95 -1.90
C ALA A 64 -8.93 12.72 -1.37
N TYR A 65 -7.68 12.90 -0.95
CA TYR A 65 -6.79 11.82 -0.50
C TYR A 65 -7.33 11.11 0.75
N ARG A 66 -8.00 11.81 1.66
CA ARG A 66 -8.64 11.21 2.84
C ARG A 66 -9.67 10.14 2.50
N TYR A 67 -10.42 10.28 1.40
CA TYR A 67 -11.34 9.23 0.96
C TYR A 67 -10.58 7.98 0.50
N LEU A 68 -9.47 8.18 -0.22
CA LEU A 68 -8.58 7.09 -0.64
C LEU A 68 -7.95 6.39 0.58
N GLU A 69 -7.41 7.15 1.54
CA GLU A 69 -6.88 6.60 2.80
C GLU A 69 -7.94 5.81 3.56
N ALA A 70 -9.15 6.36 3.74
CA ALA A 70 -10.22 5.71 4.50
C ALA A 70 -10.66 4.39 3.85
N LEU A 71 -10.84 4.37 2.53
CA LEU A 71 -11.29 3.17 1.81
C LEU A 71 -10.17 2.15 1.62
N SER A 72 -8.91 2.57 1.57
CA SER A 72 -7.75 1.66 1.47
C SER A 72 -7.48 0.88 2.77
N LEU A 73 -8.11 1.25 3.89
CA LEU A 73 -8.11 0.44 5.11
C LEU A 73 -8.72 -0.95 4.91
N ILE A 74 -9.72 -1.08 4.02
CA ILE A 74 -10.40 -2.35 3.74
C ILE A 74 -9.42 -3.39 3.16
N PRO A 75 -8.76 -3.15 2.01
CA PRO A 75 -7.83 -4.12 1.44
C PRO A 75 -6.59 -4.31 2.33
N THR A 76 -6.17 -3.28 3.06
CA THR A 76 -5.05 -3.37 4.01
C THR A 76 -5.36 -4.31 5.17
N ALA A 77 -6.53 -4.18 5.79
CA ALA A 77 -6.95 -5.04 6.90
C ALA A 77 -7.08 -6.50 6.47
N LEU A 78 -7.69 -6.74 5.30
CA LEU A 78 -7.82 -8.07 4.72
C LEU A 78 -6.45 -8.69 4.41
N SER A 79 -5.52 -7.89 3.86
CA SER A 79 -4.18 -8.37 3.51
C SER A 79 -3.29 -8.59 4.74
N HIS A 80 -3.54 -7.89 5.86
CA HIS A 80 -2.78 -8.09 7.10
C HIS A 80 -2.88 -9.54 7.63
N ASN A 81 -4.03 -10.19 7.42
CA ASN A 81 -4.23 -11.60 7.78
C ASN A 81 -3.41 -12.56 6.90
N LEU A 82 -3.01 -12.13 5.70
CA LEU A 82 -2.20 -12.94 4.79
C LEU A 82 -0.72 -12.92 5.15
N PHE A 83 -0.25 -11.87 5.83
CA PHE A 83 1.16 -11.70 6.19
C PHE A 83 1.72 -12.90 6.98
N PRO A 84 1.13 -13.34 8.12
CA PRO A 84 1.67 -14.46 8.88
C PRO A 84 1.59 -15.80 8.13
N ILE A 85 0.61 -15.98 7.24
CA ILE A 85 0.46 -17.18 6.43
C ILE A 85 1.56 -17.22 5.36
N SER A 86 1.80 -16.07 4.71
CA SER A 86 2.79 -15.91 3.63
C SER A 86 4.23 -16.00 4.14
N ALA A 87 4.48 -15.55 5.39
CA ALA A 87 5.81 -15.62 6.02
C ALA A 87 6.21 -17.03 6.48
N LYS A 88 5.27 -17.99 6.58
CA LYS A 88 5.59 -19.39 6.92
C LYS A 88 6.39 -20.04 5.78
N LYS A 89 7.19 -21.07 6.11
CA LYS A 89 7.98 -21.82 5.11
C LYS A 89 7.13 -22.40 3.96
N GLN A 90 5.88 -22.76 4.25
CA GLN A 90 4.93 -23.26 3.25
C GLN A 90 4.35 -22.15 2.35
N GLY A 91 4.36 -20.90 2.81
CA GLY A 91 3.76 -19.75 2.13
C GLY A 91 2.23 -19.87 1.96
N VAL A 92 1.69 -19.00 1.11
CA VAL A 92 0.31 -19.09 0.61
C VAL A 92 0.31 -19.90 -0.68
N SER A 93 -0.66 -20.78 -0.87
CA SER A 93 -0.78 -21.54 -2.13
C SER A 93 -1.20 -20.62 -3.28
N ARG A 94 -0.81 -20.98 -4.52
CA ARG A 94 -1.19 -20.20 -5.72
C ARG A 94 -2.71 -20.06 -5.84
N ASP A 95 -3.45 -21.15 -5.64
CA ASP A 95 -4.91 -21.17 -5.79
C ASP A 95 -5.60 -20.32 -4.72
N SER A 96 -5.10 -20.37 -3.47
CA SER A 96 -5.58 -19.49 -2.41
C SER A 96 -5.33 -18.02 -2.76
N LEU A 97 -4.13 -17.68 -3.25
CA LEU A 97 -3.82 -16.31 -3.65
C LEU A 97 -4.72 -15.84 -4.80
N VAL A 98 -4.95 -16.68 -5.82
CA VAL A 98 -5.85 -16.36 -6.93
C VAL A 98 -7.28 -16.10 -6.43
N HIS A 99 -7.77 -16.93 -5.50
CA HIS A 99 -9.09 -16.74 -4.91
C HIS A 99 -9.20 -15.41 -4.14
N ILE A 100 -8.20 -15.10 -3.31
CA ILE A 100 -8.13 -13.84 -2.55
C ILE A 100 -8.08 -12.63 -3.49
N VAL A 101 -7.23 -12.68 -4.52
CA VAL A 101 -7.13 -11.61 -5.52
C VAL A 101 -8.44 -11.45 -6.28
N GLY A 102 -9.13 -12.55 -6.61
CA GLY A 102 -10.46 -12.50 -7.23
C GLY A 102 -11.49 -11.76 -6.37
N LEU A 103 -11.54 -12.05 -5.07
CA LEU A 103 -12.41 -11.33 -4.13
C LEU A 103 -12.04 -9.83 -4.04
N MET A 104 -10.75 -9.51 -4.02
CA MET A 104 -10.26 -8.13 -3.99
C MET A 104 -10.59 -7.37 -5.28
N VAL A 105 -10.50 -8.01 -6.44
CA VAL A 105 -10.87 -7.42 -7.73
C VAL A 105 -12.35 -7.08 -7.73
N VAL A 106 -13.23 -8.01 -7.34
CA VAL A 106 -14.68 -7.78 -7.34
C VAL A 106 -15.06 -6.68 -6.35
N SER A 107 -14.58 -6.77 -5.11
CA SER A 107 -14.88 -5.77 -4.07
C SER A 107 -14.30 -4.40 -4.41
N GLY A 108 -13.04 -4.35 -4.85
CA GLY A 108 -12.38 -3.12 -5.28
C GLY A 108 -13.08 -2.46 -6.46
N LEU A 109 -13.55 -3.25 -7.44
CA LEU A 109 -14.27 -2.73 -8.60
C LEU A 109 -15.60 -2.09 -8.18
N ILE A 110 -16.37 -2.77 -7.32
CA ILE A 110 -17.64 -2.24 -6.80
C ILE A 110 -17.39 -0.92 -6.07
N ILE A 111 -16.46 -0.89 -5.11
CA ILE A 111 -16.19 0.30 -4.30
C ILE A 111 -15.65 1.45 -5.16
N SER A 112 -14.78 1.15 -6.12
CA SER A 112 -14.24 2.12 -7.09
C SER A 112 -15.34 2.76 -7.93
N ILE A 113 -16.23 1.95 -8.51
CA ILE A 113 -17.37 2.43 -9.30
C ILE A 113 -18.27 3.34 -8.47
N PHE A 114 -18.62 2.91 -7.25
CA PHE A 114 -19.43 3.73 -6.35
C PHE A 114 -18.74 5.06 -6.03
N LEU A 115 -17.44 5.05 -5.70
CA LEU A 115 -16.70 6.28 -5.42
C LEU A 115 -16.67 7.21 -6.64
N PHE A 116 -16.44 6.69 -7.84
CA PHE A 116 -16.38 7.48 -9.08
C PHE A 116 -17.69 8.23 -9.35
N PHE A 117 -18.82 7.53 -9.32
CA PHE A 117 -20.13 8.12 -9.59
C PHE A 117 -20.60 9.03 -8.44
N LEU A 118 -20.30 8.67 -7.19
CA LEU A 118 -20.72 9.43 -6.02
C LEU A 118 -19.80 10.61 -5.70
N SER A 119 -18.62 10.72 -6.32
CA SER A 119 -17.63 11.79 -6.07
C SER A 119 -18.24 13.19 -6.10
N ASN A 120 -19.07 13.49 -7.12
CA ASN A 120 -19.74 14.80 -7.23
C ASN A 120 -20.64 15.07 -6.01
N PHE A 121 -21.44 14.08 -5.64
CA PHE A 121 -22.37 14.18 -4.51
C PHE A 121 -21.62 14.33 -3.19
N LEU A 122 -20.63 13.46 -2.94
CA LEU A 122 -19.81 13.48 -1.73
C LEU A 122 -19.16 14.85 -1.53
N VAL A 123 -18.52 15.39 -2.56
CA VAL A 123 -17.83 16.68 -2.44
C VAL A 123 -18.82 17.83 -2.25
N ILE A 124 -19.81 17.97 -3.13
CA ILE A 124 -20.71 19.14 -3.12
C ILE A 124 -21.61 19.14 -1.88
N LYS A 125 -22.10 17.97 -1.44
CA LYS A 125 -23.05 17.88 -0.31
C LYS A 125 -22.39 17.77 1.06
N LEU A 126 -21.26 17.06 1.19
CA LEU A 126 -20.62 16.86 2.50
C LEU A 126 -19.59 17.93 2.82
N ILE A 127 -18.88 18.44 1.81
CA ILE A 127 -17.81 19.44 2.00
C ILE A 127 -18.30 20.83 1.62
N GLY A 128 -18.99 20.94 0.49
CA GLY A 128 -19.61 22.17 0.01
C GLY A 128 -19.23 22.53 -1.42
N PRO A 129 -20.02 23.38 -2.09
CA PRO A 129 -19.85 23.71 -3.51
C PRO A 129 -18.51 24.41 -3.82
N ALA A 130 -17.90 25.09 -2.84
CA ALA A 130 -16.58 25.73 -3.00
C ALA A 130 -15.43 24.72 -3.21
N TYR A 131 -15.66 23.43 -2.96
CA TYR A 131 -14.66 22.37 -3.08
C TYR A 131 -14.71 21.63 -4.42
N GLY A 132 -15.32 22.22 -5.46
CA GLY A 132 -15.46 21.58 -6.78
C GLY A 132 -14.16 21.02 -7.37
N GLU A 133 -13.01 21.65 -7.09
CA GLU A 133 -11.68 21.19 -7.52
C GLU A 133 -11.28 19.82 -6.95
N VAL A 134 -11.90 19.37 -5.84
CA VAL A 134 -11.65 18.05 -5.20
C VAL A 134 -12.24 16.90 -6.01
N ILE A 135 -13.28 17.17 -6.81
CA ILE A 135 -14.05 16.15 -7.53
C ILE A 135 -13.16 15.36 -8.50
N GLN A 136 -12.35 16.06 -9.30
CA GLN A 136 -11.57 15.42 -10.35
C GLN A 136 -10.45 14.53 -9.77
N PRO A 137 -9.64 14.98 -8.79
CA PRO A 137 -8.72 14.10 -8.07
C PRO A 137 -9.43 12.90 -7.43
N LEU A 138 -10.60 13.10 -6.82
CA LEU A 138 -11.35 12.00 -6.18
C LEU A 138 -11.82 10.95 -7.18
N LYS A 139 -12.26 11.37 -8.37
CA LYS A 139 -12.59 10.44 -9.47
C LYS A 139 -11.38 9.65 -9.92
N ILE A 140 -10.21 10.26 -10.04
CA ILE A 140 -8.98 9.54 -10.40
C ILE A 140 -8.60 8.57 -9.28
N PHE A 141 -8.70 8.99 -8.02
CA PHE A 141 -8.46 8.14 -6.86
C PHE A 141 -9.40 6.95 -6.76
N SER A 142 -10.60 6.99 -7.34
CA SER A 142 -11.43 5.79 -7.44
C SER A 142 -10.74 4.68 -8.24
N VAL A 143 -10.02 5.02 -9.32
CA VAL A 143 -9.28 4.04 -10.12
C VAL A 143 -8.01 3.60 -9.40
N VAL A 144 -7.32 4.53 -8.73
CA VAL A 144 -6.19 4.20 -7.84
C VAL A 144 -6.61 3.21 -6.76
N LEU A 145 -7.77 3.42 -6.14
CA LEU A 145 -8.31 2.54 -5.11
C LEU A 145 -8.51 1.13 -5.65
N PHE A 146 -9.07 0.98 -6.85
CA PHE A 146 -9.20 -0.34 -7.48
C PHE A 146 -7.83 -1.03 -7.61
N LEU A 147 -6.81 -0.32 -8.12
CA LEU A 147 -5.46 -0.87 -8.23
C LEU A 147 -4.89 -1.24 -6.86
N PHE A 148 -5.15 -0.44 -5.83
CA PHE A 148 -4.73 -0.70 -4.46
C PHE A 148 -5.31 -2.00 -3.91
N PHE A 149 -6.59 -2.28 -4.18
CA PHE A 149 -7.22 -3.56 -3.82
C PHE A 149 -6.52 -4.75 -4.46
N VAL A 150 -6.14 -4.64 -5.74
CA VAL A 150 -5.42 -5.71 -6.45
C VAL A 150 -3.98 -5.84 -5.93
N ASN A 151 -3.32 -4.72 -5.67
CA ASN A 151 -1.94 -4.67 -5.21
C ASN A 151 -1.75 -5.20 -3.80
N ALA A 152 -2.66 -4.91 -2.88
CA ALA A 152 -2.53 -5.22 -1.46
C ALA A 152 -2.15 -6.70 -1.18
N PRO A 153 -2.90 -7.71 -1.65
CA PRO A 153 -2.54 -9.11 -1.40
C PRO A 153 -1.23 -9.53 -2.07
N LEU A 154 -0.96 -9.05 -3.29
CA LEU A 154 0.27 -9.38 -4.02
C LEU A 154 1.49 -8.81 -3.29
N SER A 155 1.40 -7.55 -2.88
CA SER A 155 2.46 -6.87 -2.17
C SER A 155 2.73 -7.52 -0.81
N THR A 156 1.68 -7.91 -0.06
CA THR A 156 1.86 -8.65 1.19
C THR A 156 2.62 -9.96 1.01
N VAL A 157 2.30 -10.75 -0.01
CA VAL A 157 3.02 -12.00 -0.30
C VAL A 157 4.48 -11.72 -0.67
N VAL A 158 4.74 -10.73 -1.53
CA VAL A 158 6.12 -10.38 -1.92
C VAL A 158 6.94 -9.91 -0.72
N GLN A 159 6.39 -8.99 0.09
CA GLN A 159 7.08 -8.38 1.22
C GLN A 159 7.35 -9.36 2.36
N SER A 160 6.49 -10.36 2.56
CA SER A 160 6.68 -11.42 3.57
C SER A 160 7.52 -12.60 3.07
N SER A 161 7.82 -12.66 1.77
CA SER A 161 8.64 -13.72 1.17
C SER A 161 10.15 -13.46 1.31
N ASN A 162 10.94 -14.47 0.96
CA ASN A 162 12.40 -14.36 0.87
C ASN A 162 12.89 -13.38 -0.22
N TYR A 163 11.99 -12.86 -1.08
CA TYR A 163 12.32 -11.93 -2.16
C TYR A 163 12.34 -10.46 -1.75
N LEU A 164 12.00 -10.11 -0.51
CA LEU A 164 11.96 -8.71 -0.06
C LEU A 164 13.24 -7.93 -0.41
N LYS A 165 14.43 -8.53 -0.21
CA LYS A 165 15.72 -7.91 -0.53
C LYS A 165 15.86 -7.60 -2.02
N SER A 166 15.39 -8.49 -2.88
CA SER A 166 15.43 -8.30 -4.33
C SER A 166 14.35 -7.36 -4.83
N PHE A 167 13.21 -7.27 -4.12
CA PHE A 167 12.10 -6.38 -4.42
C PHE A 167 12.41 -4.93 -4.05
N LEU A 168 13.09 -4.69 -2.92
CA LEU A 168 13.31 -3.36 -2.34
C LEU A 168 13.86 -2.32 -3.33
N PRO A 169 14.86 -2.60 -4.19
CA PRO A 169 15.33 -1.64 -5.20
C PRO A 169 14.23 -1.19 -6.18
N TYR A 170 13.33 -2.09 -6.58
CA TYR A 170 12.22 -1.77 -7.48
C TYR A 170 11.20 -0.85 -6.78
N GLY A 171 10.92 -1.11 -5.50
CA GLY A 171 10.08 -0.22 -4.68
C GLY A 171 10.67 1.18 -4.58
N ILE A 172 11.99 1.29 -4.34
CA ILE A 172 12.70 2.57 -4.29
C ILE A 172 12.62 3.30 -5.63
N ILE A 173 12.88 2.61 -6.74
CA ILE A 173 12.77 3.19 -8.09
C ILE A 173 11.35 3.68 -8.35
N ASN A 174 10.33 2.93 -7.95
CA ASN A 174 8.93 3.33 -8.12
C ASN A 174 8.60 4.60 -7.32
N THR A 175 9.09 4.70 -6.08
CA THR A 175 8.93 5.91 -5.25
C THR A 175 9.68 7.10 -5.82
N VAL A 176 10.90 6.91 -6.31
CA VAL A 176 11.67 7.97 -6.97
C VAL A 176 10.96 8.45 -8.24
N LEU A 177 10.44 7.53 -9.04
CA LEU A 177 9.62 7.86 -10.21
C LEU A 177 8.39 8.69 -9.82
N ASN A 178 7.67 8.29 -8.77
CA ASN A 178 6.50 9.03 -8.26
C ASN A 178 6.88 10.48 -7.88
N ILE A 179 7.95 10.67 -7.12
CA ILE A 179 8.39 12.00 -6.67
C ILE A 179 8.85 12.86 -7.86
N ILE A 180 9.64 12.31 -8.78
CA ILE A 180 10.12 13.04 -9.97
C ILE A 180 8.93 13.47 -10.84
N LEU A 181 8.00 12.57 -11.12
CA LEU A 181 6.81 12.90 -11.91
C LEU A 181 5.97 13.97 -11.22
N ASN A 182 5.80 13.90 -9.90
CA ASN A 182 5.11 14.93 -9.13
C ASN A 182 5.83 16.29 -9.24
N LEU A 183 7.15 16.36 -9.06
CA LEU A 183 7.91 17.61 -9.17
C LEU A 183 7.74 18.28 -10.53
N VAL A 184 7.71 17.49 -11.61
CA VAL A 184 7.60 18.01 -12.99
C VAL A 184 6.17 18.38 -13.36
N LEU A 185 5.17 17.59 -12.96
CA LEU A 185 3.79 17.73 -13.44
C LEU A 185 2.90 18.56 -12.51
N VAL A 186 3.15 18.60 -11.20
CA VAL A 186 2.32 19.35 -10.25
C VAL A 186 2.45 20.86 -10.46
N THR A 187 3.67 21.33 -10.73
CA THR A 187 3.94 22.75 -11.01
C THR A 187 3.23 23.26 -12.26
N ARG A 188 2.98 22.38 -13.24
CA ARG A 188 2.37 22.74 -14.54
C ARG A 188 0.86 22.50 -14.60
N TYR A 189 0.37 21.45 -13.93
CA TYR A 189 -1.00 20.96 -14.10
C TYR A 189 -1.80 20.89 -12.79
N GLY A 190 -1.24 21.37 -11.68
CA GLY A 190 -1.94 21.47 -10.40
C GLY A 190 -2.12 20.12 -9.70
N ILE A 191 -3.09 20.06 -8.79
CA ILE A 191 -3.35 18.88 -7.94
C ILE A 191 -3.91 17.67 -8.70
N VAL A 192 -4.50 17.89 -9.88
CA VAL A 192 -5.06 16.81 -10.70
C VAL A 192 -3.97 15.92 -11.26
N SER A 193 -2.82 16.49 -11.64
CA SER A 193 -1.70 15.68 -12.14
C SER A 193 -1.09 14.81 -11.05
N ALA A 194 -1.06 15.24 -9.78
CA ALA A 194 -0.62 14.40 -8.68
C ALA A 194 -1.44 13.10 -8.56
N ALA A 195 -2.77 13.19 -8.73
CA ALA A 195 -3.64 12.01 -8.74
C ALA A 195 -3.33 11.07 -9.93
N TRP A 196 -3.05 11.62 -11.11
CA TRP A 196 -2.61 10.83 -12.26
C TRP A 196 -1.23 10.19 -12.07
N VAL A 197 -0.29 10.90 -11.45
CA VAL A 197 1.03 10.35 -11.11
C VAL A 197 0.89 9.16 -10.18
N MET A 198 0.04 9.27 -9.16
CA MET A 198 -0.26 8.14 -8.26
C MET A 198 -0.85 6.96 -9.03
N LEU A 199 -1.80 7.19 -9.95
CA LEU A 199 -2.36 6.14 -10.80
C LEU A 199 -1.28 5.43 -11.62
N ILE A 200 -0.40 6.20 -12.29
CA ILE A 200 0.70 5.65 -13.09
C ILE A 200 1.63 4.82 -12.20
N THR A 201 2.01 5.33 -11.04
CA THR A 201 2.96 4.64 -10.16
C THR A 201 2.35 3.41 -9.47
N GLU A 202 1.03 3.37 -9.36
CA GLU A 202 0.32 2.21 -8.84
C GLU A 202 0.19 1.10 -9.88
N VAL A 203 0.05 1.47 -11.17
CA VAL A 203 0.17 0.52 -12.29
C VAL A 203 1.58 -0.07 -12.36
N THR A 204 2.63 0.75 -12.27
CA THR A 204 4.01 0.24 -12.27
C THR A 204 4.29 -0.63 -11.05
N GLY A 205 3.79 -0.25 -9.87
CA GLY A 205 3.82 -1.07 -8.66
C GLY A 205 3.16 -2.44 -8.85
N LEU A 206 2.01 -2.47 -9.52
CA LEU A 206 1.30 -3.71 -9.86
C LEU A 206 2.11 -4.62 -10.78
N LEU A 207 2.73 -4.05 -11.82
CA LEU A 207 3.59 -4.81 -12.73
C LEU A 207 4.80 -5.40 -11.99
N ILE A 208 5.42 -4.64 -11.09
CA ILE A 208 6.54 -5.11 -10.26
C ILE A 208 6.05 -6.25 -9.34
N ASN A 209 4.96 -6.07 -8.60
CA ASN A 209 4.41 -7.10 -7.71
C ASN A 209 4.08 -8.38 -8.50
N TYR A 210 3.42 -8.26 -9.65
CA TYR A 210 3.10 -9.39 -10.50
C TYR A 210 4.33 -10.15 -10.99
N TYR A 211 5.40 -9.45 -11.39
CA TYR A 211 6.67 -10.07 -11.77
C TYR A 211 7.27 -10.91 -10.63
N PHE A 212 7.30 -10.37 -9.40
CA PHE A 212 7.81 -11.10 -8.24
C PHE A 212 6.92 -12.29 -7.84
N ILE A 213 5.60 -12.13 -7.93
CA ILE A 213 4.64 -13.23 -7.70
C ILE A 213 4.88 -14.37 -8.68
N LYS A 214 5.06 -14.09 -9.98
CA LYS A 214 5.46 -15.11 -10.95
C LYS A 214 6.75 -15.81 -10.54
N LYS A 215 7.76 -15.07 -10.10
CA LYS A 215 9.04 -15.64 -9.66
C LYS A 215 8.87 -16.57 -8.44
N ILE A 216 8.06 -16.16 -7.47
CA ILE A 216 7.76 -16.96 -6.26
C ILE A 216 7.10 -18.30 -6.64
N TYR A 217 6.06 -18.27 -7.47
CA TYR A 217 5.29 -19.48 -7.78
C TYR A 217 5.85 -20.33 -8.93
N CYS A 218 6.60 -19.76 -9.88
CA CYS A 218 7.27 -20.57 -10.93
C CYS A 218 8.39 -21.43 -10.35
N ILE A 219 9.15 -20.94 -9.36
CA ILE A 219 10.24 -21.71 -8.74
C ILE A 219 9.69 -22.81 -7.83
N SER A 220 8.47 -22.66 -7.29
CA SER A 220 7.78 -23.72 -6.54
C SER A 220 7.50 -24.98 -7.37
N ILE A 221 7.59 -24.92 -8.71
CA ILE A 221 7.43 -26.08 -9.61
C ILE A 221 8.78 -26.80 -9.85
N GLY A 222 9.91 -26.19 -9.48
CA GLY A 222 11.26 -26.72 -9.69
C GLY A 222 11.88 -27.45 -8.51
N VAL A 223 11.15 -27.67 -7.40
CA VAL A 223 11.67 -28.40 -6.24
C VAL A 223 10.68 -29.48 -5.82
N THR A 224 10.88 -30.69 -6.33
CA THR A 224 10.41 -31.90 -5.64
C THR A 224 11.27 -32.14 -4.39
N PRO A 225 10.67 -32.61 -3.29
CA PRO A 225 11.31 -32.73 -1.99
C PRO A 225 12.19 -33.98 -1.94
N LEU A 226 13.34 -33.90 -1.28
CA LEU A 226 14.05 -35.09 -0.81
C LEU A 226 14.11 -35.02 0.72
N SER A 227 13.31 -35.92 1.30
CA SER A 227 13.49 -36.67 2.54
C SER A 227 14.78 -36.43 3.32
#